data_AF-A0A956FT71-F1
#
_entry.id   AF-A0A956FT71-F1
#
_cell.length_a   1.000
_cell.length_b   1.000
_cell.length_c   1.000
_cell.angle_alpha   90.00
_cell.angle_beta   90.00
_cell.angle_gamma   90.00
#
_symmetry.space_group_name_H-M   'P 1'
#
loop_
_entity.id
_entity.type
_entity.pdbx_description
1 polymer ?
#
loop_
_entity_poly.entity_id
_entity_poly.type
_entity_poly.pdbx_seq_one_letter_code
_entity_poly.pdbx_strand_id
1 'polypeptide(L)'
;MTFVLVLCGFYAVLSGQFHNSFLMAVGAGCIALIVFLGARMGIVDEESYPGPGVWLRALLYAPYLLWQVIISNIDVLKRVLSPSMPVSPRMVRVPYSTKTAFGTVTYANSITLTPGTVTVEVTDDGLLIHALTAEAADGLKDGSMEAQVKRLEGTK
;
A
#
# COMPACT_ATOMS: atom_id res chain seq x y z
N MET A 1 -13.45 -4.00 -16.61
CA MET A 1 -14.72 -3.80 -15.87
C MET A 1 -14.48 -3.34 -14.43
N THR A 2 -13.62 -4.01 -13.65
CA THR A 2 -13.26 -3.61 -12.27
C THR A 2 -12.77 -2.16 -12.16
N PHE A 3 -11.89 -1.71 -13.07
CA PHE A 3 -11.39 -0.34 -13.11
C PHE A 3 -12.49 0.73 -13.16
N VAL A 4 -13.46 0.55 -14.06
CA VAL A 4 -14.60 1.46 -14.22
C VAL A 4 -15.46 1.49 -12.96
N LEU A 5 -15.72 0.32 -12.35
CA LEU A 5 -16.52 0.23 -11.13
C LEU A 5 -15.87 0.96 -9.95
N VAL A 6 -14.54 0.86 -9.81
CA VAL A 6 -13.83 1.59 -8.75
C VAL A 6 -13.83 3.09 -9.01
N LEU A 7 -13.67 3.54 -10.26
CA LEU A 7 -13.80 4.97 -10.60
C LEU A 7 -15.21 5.50 -10.34
N CYS A 8 -16.25 4.74 -10.69
CA CYS A 8 -17.63 5.08 -10.37
C CYS A 8 -17.86 5.18 -8.86
N GLY A 9 -17.38 4.20 -8.10
CA GLY A 9 -17.46 4.20 -6.64
C GLY A 9 -16.71 5.38 -6.01
N PHE A 10 -15.49 5.65 -6.46
CA PHE A 10 -14.67 6.76 -6.01
C PHE A 10 -15.35 8.12 -6.28
N TYR A 11 -15.86 8.30 -7.50
CA TYR A 11 -16.62 9.50 -7.86
C TYR A 11 -17.89 9.64 -7.01
N ALA A 12 -18.64 8.57 -6.80
CA ALA A 12 -19.85 8.57 -5.98
C ALA A 12 -19.57 8.97 -4.52
N VAL A 13 -18.52 8.41 -3.92
CA VAL A 13 -18.10 8.71 -2.54
C VAL A 13 -17.66 10.16 -2.38
N LEU A 14 -16.86 10.69 -3.33
CA LEU A 14 -16.39 12.08 -3.26
C LEU A 14 -17.48 13.10 -3.61
N SER A 15 -18.31 12.79 -4.59
CA SER A 15 -19.36 13.69 -5.06
C SER A 15 -20.49 13.80 -4.05
N GLY A 16 -21.02 12.67 -3.56
CA GLY A 16 -22.18 12.63 -2.66
C GLY A 16 -23.49 13.19 -3.25
N GLN A 17 -23.47 13.70 -4.48
CA GLN A 17 -24.56 14.43 -5.13
C GLN A 17 -25.42 13.52 -6.03
N PHE A 18 -26.04 12.49 -5.47
CA PHE A 18 -26.83 11.51 -6.24
C PHE A 18 -28.11 12.08 -6.87
N HIS A 19 -28.61 13.21 -6.38
CA HIS A 19 -29.85 13.84 -6.84
C HIS A 19 -29.65 14.81 -8.02
N ASN A 20 -28.40 15.19 -8.31
CA ASN A 20 -28.09 16.15 -9.36
C ASN A 20 -27.71 15.42 -10.66
N SER A 21 -28.68 15.28 -11.56
CA SER A 21 -28.51 14.58 -12.85
C SER A 21 -27.41 15.20 -13.73
N PHE A 22 -27.19 16.52 -13.65
CA PHE A 22 -26.11 17.17 -14.41
C PHE A 22 -24.73 16.73 -13.92
N LEU A 23 -24.51 16.72 -12.60
CA LEU A 23 -23.24 16.28 -12.02
C LEU A 23 -22.97 14.81 -12.34
N MET A 24 -23.98 13.95 -12.24
CA MET A 24 -23.84 12.53 -12.59
C MET A 24 -23.46 12.34 -14.07
N ALA A 25 -24.05 13.10 -14.99
CA ALA A 25 -23.71 13.03 -16.41
C ALA A 25 -22.26 13.49 -16.69
N VAL A 26 -21.83 14.60 -16.09
CA VAL A 26 -20.45 15.08 -16.19
C VAL A 26 -19.47 14.06 -15.58
N GLY A 27 -19.80 13.49 -14.43
CA GLY A 27 -19.00 12.44 -13.78
C GLY A 27 -18.82 11.21 -14.65
N ALA A 28 -19.90 10.71 -15.26
CA ALA A 28 -19.84 9.61 -16.21
C ALA A 28 -18.97 9.94 -17.43
N GLY A 29 -19.08 11.17 -17.96
CA GLY A 29 -18.23 11.67 -19.04
C GLY A 29 -16.74 11.70 -18.68
N CYS A 30 -16.41 12.20 -17.48
CA CYS A 30 -15.04 12.20 -16.97
C CYS A 30 -14.49 10.78 -16.80
N ILE A 31 -15.28 9.86 -16.25
CA ILE A 31 -14.88 8.44 -16.10
C ILE A 31 -14.62 7.82 -17.47
N ALA A 32 -15.51 8.05 -18.45
CA ALA A 32 -15.33 7.56 -19.81
C ALA A 32 -14.04 8.10 -20.45
N LEU A 33 -13.74 9.39 -20.26
CA LEU A 33 -12.51 10.01 -20.74
C LEU A 33 -11.27 9.41 -20.06
N ILE A 34 -11.28 9.22 -18.74
CA ILE A 34 -10.17 8.60 -17.99
C ILE A 34 -9.93 7.17 -18.47
N VAL A 35 -10.99 6.39 -18.68
CA VAL A 35 -10.90 5.02 -19.19
C VAL A 35 -10.33 5.01 -20.61
N PHE A 36 -10.80 5.92 -21.47
CA PHE A 36 -10.28 6.06 -22.84
C PHE A 36 -8.79 6.42 -22.86
N LEU A 37 -8.38 7.43 -22.07
CA LEU A 37 -6.98 7.85 -21.98
C LEU A 37 -6.10 6.75 -21.37
N GLY A 38 -6.56 6.11 -20.30
CA GLY A 38 -5.84 5.00 -19.66
C GLY A 38 -5.65 3.82 -20.61
N ALA A 39 -6.67 3.45 -21.36
CA ALA A 39 -6.58 2.43 -22.40
C ALA A 39 -5.62 2.86 -23.52
N ARG A 40 -5.65 4.13 -23.93
CA ARG A 40 -4.76 4.66 -24.97
C ARG A 40 -3.29 4.70 -24.55
N MET A 41 -3.03 4.88 -23.26
CA MET A 41 -1.68 4.90 -22.68
C MET A 41 -1.15 3.50 -22.35
N GLY A 42 -1.99 2.46 -22.41
CA GLY A 42 -1.58 1.09 -22.05
C GLY A 42 -1.23 0.94 -20.56
N ILE A 43 -1.77 1.79 -19.69
CA ILE A 43 -1.53 1.74 -18.23
C ILE A 43 -2.53 0.80 -17.53
N VAL A 44 -3.64 0.48 -18.22
CA VAL A 44 -4.73 -0.37 -17.71
C VAL A 44 -4.36 -1.85 -17.89
N ASP A 45 -3.31 -2.27 -17.19
CA ASP A 45 -2.86 -3.65 -17.14
C ASP A 45 -3.40 -4.36 -15.90
N GLU A 46 -3.42 -5.70 -15.94
CA GLU A 46 -3.92 -6.55 -14.86
C GLU A 46 -3.09 -6.42 -13.57
N GLU A 47 -1.84 -5.95 -13.67
CA GLU A 47 -1.01 -5.56 -12.51
C GLU A 47 -1.44 -4.22 -11.89
N SER A 48 -1.90 -3.27 -12.69
CA SER A 48 -2.37 -1.95 -12.22
C SER A 48 -3.72 -2.05 -11.51
N TYR A 49 -4.58 -2.98 -11.93
CA TYR A 49 -5.91 -3.19 -11.35
C TYR A 49 -6.16 -4.66 -11.03
N PRO A 50 -5.72 -5.13 -9.85
CA PRO A 50 -5.95 -6.51 -9.46
C PRO A 50 -7.45 -6.78 -9.34
N GLY A 51 -7.84 -8.01 -9.67
CA GLY A 51 -9.25 -8.42 -9.75
C GLY A 51 -10.06 -8.13 -8.49
N PRO A 52 -11.41 -8.18 -8.56
CA PRO A 52 -12.29 -7.79 -7.45
C PRO A 52 -12.03 -8.54 -6.13
N GLY A 53 -11.50 -9.77 -6.19
CA GLY A 53 -11.10 -10.53 -4.99
C GLY A 53 -9.93 -9.92 -4.20
N VAL A 54 -9.06 -9.13 -4.85
CA VAL A 54 -7.94 -8.45 -4.19
C VAL A 54 -8.41 -7.23 -3.41
N TRP A 55 -9.42 -6.50 -3.91
CA TRP A 55 -10.01 -5.36 -3.19
C TRP A 55 -10.60 -5.76 -1.84
N LEU A 56 -11.30 -6.91 -1.79
CA LEU A 56 -11.82 -7.42 -0.52
C LEU A 56 -10.70 -7.82 0.44
N ARG A 57 -9.63 -8.46 -0.07
CA ARG A 57 -8.45 -8.81 0.74
C ARG A 57 -7.68 -7.58 1.22
N ALA A 58 -7.59 -6.54 0.41
CA ALA A 58 -7.01 -5.26 0.78
C ALA A 58 -7.80 -4.58 1.91
N LEU A 59 -9.13 -4.63 1.86
CA LEU A 59 -9.98 -4.15 2.94
C LEU A 59 -9.75 -4.94 4.25
N LEU A 60 -9.55 -6.26 4.16
CA LEU A 60 -9.21 -7.09 5.33
C LEU A 60 -7.78 -6.89 5.84
N TYR A 61 -6.86 -6.48 4.98
CA TYR A 61 -5.47 -6.16 5.33
C TYR A 61 -5.36 -4.79 6.03
N ALA A 62 -6.21 -3.82 5.66
CA ALA A 62 -6.14 -2.46 6.17
C ALA A 62 -6.17 -2.35 7.72
N PRO A 63 -7.04 -3.05 8.46
CA PRO A 63 -7.02 -3.03 9.93
C PRO A 63 -5.70 -3.55 10.53
N TYR A 64 -5.12 -4.61 9.94
CA TYR A 64 -3.82 -5.14 10.38
C TYR A 64 -2.72 -4.09 10.16
N LEU A 65 -2.67 -3.46 8.99
CA LEU A 65 -1.68 -2.44 8.69
C LEU A 65 -1.85 -1.22 9.61
N LEU A 66 -3.07 -0.73 9.79
CA LEU A 66 -3.37 0.38 10.71
C LEU A 66 -2.89 0.09 12.14
N TRP A 67 -3.08 -1.15 12.61
CA TRP A 67 -2.59 -1.57 13.92
C TRP A 67 -1.06 -1.51 14.02
N GLN A 68 -0.35 -1.99 13.00
CA GLN A 68 1.12 -1.89 12.94
C GLN A 68 1.59 -0.42 12.93
N VAL A 69 0.94 0.43 12.14
CA VAL A 69 1.22 1.87 12.08
C VAL A 69 1.06 2.53 13.46
N ILE A 70 0.00 2.18 14.20
CA ILE A 70 -0.23 2.71 15.56
C ILE A 70 0.87 2.28 16.51
N ILE A 71 1.24 0.99 16.53
CA ILE A 71 2.29 0.47 17.42
C ILE A 71 3.64 1.13 17.12
N SER A 72 4.02 1.19 15.84
CA SER A 72 5.26 1.82 15.40
C SER A 72 5.29 3.32 15.74
N ASN A 73 4.16 4.02 15.61
CA ASN A 73 4.09 5.46 15.98
C ASN A 73 4.33 5.66 17.46
N ILE A 74 3.78 4.78 18.31
CA ILE A 74 4.00 4.83 19.76
C ILE A 74 5.49 4.59 20.09
N ASP A 75 6.16 3.65 19.40
CA ASP A 75 7.59 3.40 19.59
C ASP A 75 8.44 4.63 19.21
N VAL A 76 8.20 5.20 18.03
CA VAL A 76 8.91 6.40 17.57
C VAL A 76 8.65 7.58 18.51
N LEU A 77 7.40 7.79 18.94
CA LEU A 77 7.06 8.87 19.88
C LEU A 77 7.82 8.73 21.20
N LYS A 78 7.94 7.52 21.76
CA LYS A 78 8.72 7.27 22.99
C LYS A 78 10.19 7.64 22.80
N ARG A 79 10.76 7.39 21.62
CA ARG A 79 12.17 7.70 21.32
C ARG A 79 12.40 9.19 21.15
N VAL A 80 11.49 9.89 20.46
CA VAL A 80 11.55 11.35 20.27
C VAL A 80 11.41 12.09 21.61
N LEU A 81 10.55 11.62 22.51
CA LEU A 81 10.35 12.22 23.83
C LEU A 81 11.47 11.86 24.83
N SER A 82 12.29 10.86 24.53
CA SER A 82 13.39 10.46 25.39
C SER A 82 14.57 11.43 25.25
N PRO A 83 15.06 12.06 26.34
CA PRO A 83 16.20 12.97 26.27
C PRO A 83 17.46 12.35 25.69
N SER A 84 17.62 11.02 25.82
CA SER A 84 18.76 10.29 25.28
C SER A 84 18.65 10.00 23.78
N MET A 85 17.48 10.22 23.17
CA MET A 85 17.14 9.88 21.78
C MET A 85 17.78 8.56 21.32
N PRO A 86 17.36 7.41 21.86
CA PRO A 86 17.96 6.12 21.55
C PRO A 86 17.56 5.67 20.13
N VAL A 87 18.29 6.15 19.14
CA VAL A 87 18.21 5.77 17.73
C VAL A 87 19.52 5.12 17.29
N SER A 88 19.42 4.16 16.39
CA SER A 88 20.57 3.42 15.84
C SER A 88 20.33 3.16 14.36
N PRO A 89 20.41 4.20 13.51
CA PRO A 89 20.07 4.10 12.10
C PRO A 89 20.95 3.08 11.38
N ARG A 90 20.35 2.27 10.50
CA ARG A 90 21.07 1.30 9.67
C ARG A 90 20.34 0.96 8.39
N MET A 91 21.12 0.56 7.41
CA MET A 91 20.64 -0.01 6.16
C MET A 91 20.63 -1.53 6.28
N VAL A 92 19.50 -2.16 5.98
CA VAL A 92 19.37 -3.62 5.94
C VAL A 92 18.73 -4.04 4.64
N ARG A 93 19.20 -5.16 4.07
CA ARG A 93 18.57 -5.76 2.89
C ARG A 93 17.71 -6.93 3.35
N VAL A 94 16.44 -6.90 2.99
CA VAL A 94 15.44 -7.90 3.39
C VAL A 94 14.96 -8.62 2.13
N PRO A 95 15.15 -9.95 2.04
CA PRO A 95 14.64 -10.72 0.91
C PRO A 95 13.10 -10.73 0.95
N TYR A 96 12.48 -10.77 -0.22
CA TYR A 96 11.04 -10.94 -0.37
C TYR A 96 10.75 -12.02 -1.41
N SER A 97 9.53 -12.52 -1.38
CA SER A 97 9.04 -13.61 -2.22
C SER A 97 7.56 -13.41 -2.58
N THR A 98 7.09 -12.16 -2.54
CA THR A 98 5.85 -11.72 -3.19
C THR A 98 5.94 -11.98 -4.69
N LYS A 99 4.86 -12.48 -5.28
CA LYS A 99 4.84 -12.96 -6.68
C LYS A 99 4.43 -11.89 -7.68
N THR A 100 3.80 -10.81 -7.23
CA THR A 100 3.18 -9.80 -8.09
C THR A 100 3.79 -8.43 -7.83
N ALA A 101 3.85 -7.57 -8.86
CA ALA A 101 4.27 -6.18 -8.66
C ALA A 101 3.43 -5.47 -7.59
N PHE A 102 2.11 -5.71 -7.59
CA PHE A 102 1.20 -5.18 -6.58
C PHE A 102 1.56 -5.61 -5.15
N GLY A 103 1.88 -6.88 -4.92
CA GLY A 103 2.30 -7.38 -3.61
C GLY A 103 3.64 -6.82 -3.19
N THR A 104 4.63 -6.77 -4.09
CA THR A 104 5.95 -6.19 -3.80
C THR A 104 5.84 -4.70 -3.41
N VAL A 105 5.04 -3.92 -4.16
CA VAL A 105 4.79 -2.51 -3.87
C VAL A 105 4.00 -2.35 -2.56
N THR A 106 3.00 -3.20 -2.32
CA THR A 106 2.23 -3.17 -1.06
C THR A 106 3.13 -3.47 0.13
N TYR A 107 4.04 -4.44 0.02
CA TYR A 107 4.99 -4.78 1.07
C TYR A 107 5.98 -3.64 1.33
N ALA A 108 6.60 -3.09 0.28
CA ALA A 108 7.52 -1.95 0.37
C ALA A 108 6.87 -0.71 1.02
N ASN A 109 5.62 -0.41 0.64
CA ASN A 109 4.86 0.69 1.21
C ASN A 109 4.43 0.42 2.65
N SER A 110 4.10 -0.83 2.98
CA SER A 110 3.73 -1.19 4.36
C SER A 110 4.89 -1.02 5.33
N ILE A 111 6.10 -1.39 4.91
CA ILE A 111 7.34 -1.12 5.65
C ILE A 111 7.57 0.39 5.81
N THR A 112 7.35 1.18 4.76
CA THR A 112 7.53 2.63 4.84
C THR A 112 6.49 3.30 5.74
N LEU A 113 5.27 2.76 5.76
CA LEU A 113 4.18 3.24 6.59
C LEU A 113 4.32 2.85 8.05
N THR A 114 5.15 1.87 8.41
CA THR A 114 5.48 1.59 9.82
C THR A 114 6.58 2.53 10.30
N PRO A 115 6.27 3.53 11.17
CA PRO A 115 7.24 4.47 11.69
C PRO A 115 8.50 3.80 12.22
N GLY A 116 9.65 4.32 11.82
CA GLY A 116 10.96 3.76 12.14
C GLY A 116 11.59 2.96 11.01
N THR A 117 10.90 2.78 9.87
CA THR A 117 11.49 2.16 8.66
C THR A 117 11.08 2.92 7.39
N VAL A 118 11.96 2.91 6.38
CA VAL A 118 11.71 3.46 5.04
C VAL A 118 12.32 2.53 4.01
N THR A 119 11.53 2.12 3.01
CA THR A 119 12.06 1.37 1.86
C THR A 119 12.77 2.33 0.92
N VAL A 120 14.06 2.09 0.66
CA VAL A 120 14.93 2.93 -0.18
C VAL A 120 15.00 2.41 -1.60
N GLU A 121 15.08 1.09 -1.75
CA GLU A 121 15.26 0.44 -3.05
C GLU A 121 14.50 -0.89 -3.10
N VAL A 122 13.94 -1.22 -4.26
CA VAL A 122 13.34 -2.51 -4.55
C VAL A 122 14.08 -3.10 -5.75
N THR A 123 14.75 -4.23 -5.53
CA THR A 123 15.56 -4.95 -6.52
C THR A 123 15.29 -6.45 -6.42
N ASP A 124 15.70 -7.23 -7.42
CA ASP A 124 15.61 -8.69 -7.38
C ASP A 124 16.38 -9.32 -6.21
N ASP A 125 17.42 -8.64 -5.70
CA ASP A 125 18.20 -9.07 -4.53
C ASP A 125 17.51 -8.79 -3.17
N GLY A 126 16.33 -8.16 -3.19
CA GLY A 126 15.54 -7.81 -2.00
C GLY A 126 15.25 -6.31 -1.86
N LEU A 127 14.54 -5.96 -0.77
CA LEU A 127 14.26 -4.57 -0.40
C LEU A 127 15.41 -4.01 0.42
N LEU A 128 15.97 -2.88 0.01
CA LEU A 128 16.88 -2.10 0.83
C LEU A 128 16.08 -1.17 1.72
N ILE A 129 16.23 -1.30 3.04
CA ILE A 129 15.42 -0.60 4.03
C ILE A 129 16.34 0.19 4.96
N HIS A 130 16.00 1.46 5.15
CA HIS A 130 16.56 2.30 6.19
C HIS A 130 15.72 2.15 7.45
N ALA A 131 16.29 1.54 8.49
CA ALA A 131 15.67 1.42 9.80
C ALA A 131 16.25 2.48 10.75
N LEU A 132 15.40 3.12 11.54
CA LEU A 132 15.77 4.10 12.56
C LEU A 132 16.51 3.44 13.74
N THR A 133 16.27 2.15 13.97
CA THR A 133 16.75 1.42 15.13
C THR A 133 17.11 -0.03 14.77
N ALA A 134 17.98 -0.63 15.57
CA ALA A 134 18.31 -2.05 15.44
C ALA A 134 17.09 -2.96 15.64
N GLU A 135 16.20 -2.62 16.58
CA GLU A 135 15.00 -3.42 16.84
C GLU A 135 14.03 -3.38 15.66
N ALA A 136 13.86 -2.22 15.02
CA ALA A 136 13.03 -2.09 13.83
C ALA A 136 13.61 -2.91 12.66
N ALA A 137 14.94 -2.93 12.52
CA ALA A 137 15.61 -3.75 11.52
C ALA A 137 15.45 -5.26 11.79
N ASP A 138 15.52 -5.69 13.06
CA ASP A 138 15.36 -7.09 13.43
C ASP A 138 13.90 -7.55 13.31
N GLY A 139 12.93 -6.68 13.58
CA GLY A 139 11.50 -6.96 13.39
C GLY A 139 11.15 -7.34 11.95
N LEU A 140 11.85 -6.77 10.96
CA LEU A 140 11.61 -7.09 9.54
C LEU A 140 11.99 -8.53 9.16
N LYS A 141 12.81 -9.21 9.97
CA LYS A 141 13.24 -10.59 9.73
C LYS A 141 12.17 -11.63 10.09
N ASP A 142 11.12 -11.22 10.80
CA ASP A 142 10.06 -12.12 11.24
C ASP A 142 9.19 -12.66 10.07
N GLY A 143 9.21 -11.97 8.92
CA GLY A 143 8.41 -12.29 7.74
C GLY A 143 6.89 -12.17 7.95
N SER A 144 6.43 -11.68 9.10
CA SER A 144 5.01 -11.68 9.48
C SER A 144 4.20 -10.74 8.58
N MET A 145 4.76 -9.56 8.28
CA MET A 145 4.16 -8.59 7.38
C MET A 145 4.15 -9.11 5.93
N GLU A 146 5.25 -9.73 5.48
CA GLU A 146 5.33 -10.33 4.14
C GLU A 146 4.27 -11.43 3.97
N ALA A 147 4.07 -12.27 4.99
CA ALA A 147 3.05 -13.30 4.99
C ALA A 147 1.62 -12.73 4.88
N GLN A 148 1.34 -11.58 5.51
CA GLN A 148 0.05 -10.90 5.35
C GLN A 148 -0.13 -10.33 3.94
N VAL A 149 0.92 -9.77 3.35
CA VAL A 149 0.88 -9.25 1.98
C VAL A 149 0.68 -10.38 0.96
N LYS A 150 1.34 -11.53 1.15
CA LYS A 150 1.11 -12.73 0.31
C LYS A 150 -0.33 -13.22 0.35
N ARG A 151 -1.00 -13.15 1.52
CA ARG A 151 -2.44 -13.47 1.63
C ARG A 151 -3.30 -12.51 0.81
N LEU A 152 -2.85 -11.27 0.64
CA LEU A 152 -3.51 -10.25 -0.15
C LEU A 152 -3.33 -10.45 -1.66
N GLU A 153 -2.15 -10.91 -2.12
CA GLU A 153 -1.94 -11.35 -3.51
C GLU A 153 -2.90 -12.49 -3.91
N GLY A 154 -3.20 -13.38 -2.96
CA GLY A 154 -4.00 -14.58 -3.20
C GLY A 154 -3.20 -15.74 -3.78
N THR A 155 -3.83 -16.92 -3.81
CA THR A 155 -3.24 -18.12 -4.43
C THR A 155 -3.21 -17.94 -5.95
N LYS A 156 -2.06 -17.51 -6.49
CA LYS A 156 -1.65 -17.88 -7.85
C LYS A 156 -0.75 -19.11 -7.76
#